data_AF-A0A2V6S7L7-F1
#
_entry.id   AF-A0A2V6S7L7-F1
#
_cell.length_a   1.000
_cell.length_b   1.000
_cell.length_c   1.000
_cell.angle_alpha   90.00
_cell.angle_beta   90.00
_cell.angle_gamma   90.00
#
_symmetry.space_group_name_H-M   'P 1'
#
loop_
_entity.id
_entity.type
_entity.pdbx_description
1 polymer ?
#
loop_
_entity_poly.entity_id
_entity_poly.type
_entity_poly.pdbx_seq_one_letter_code
_entity_poly.pdbx_strand_id
1 'polypeptide(L)' 'MDAFYAAVEAQRDPALRDRPLVVGADPKEGHGRGVVTAASYAARRYG' A
#
# COMPACT_ATOMS: atom_id res chain seq x y z
N MET A 1 7.80 5.67 -11.71
CA MET A 1 7.60 4.31 -11.17
C MET A 1 6.28 4.31 -10.45
N ASP A 2 5.26 3.72 -11.05
CA ASP A 2 3.92 3.76 -10.47
C ASP A 2 3.84 2.84 -9.27
N ALA A 3 3.19 3.32 -8.21
CA ALA A 3 3.06 2.59 -6.95
C ALA A 3 4.42 2.17 -6.34
N PHE A 4 5.45 3.02 -6.45
CA PHE A 4 6.83 2.76 -5.97
C PHE A 4 6.90 2.07 -4.61
N TYR A 5 6.29 2.66 -3.58
CA TYR A 5 6.31 2.08 -2.23
C TYR A 5 5.60 0.72 -2.15
N ALA A 6 4.50 0.53 -2.88
CA ALA A 6 3.81 -0.76 -2.93
C ALA A 6 4.65 -1.82 -3.68
N ALA A 7 5.41 -1.43 -4.71
CA ALA A 7 6.30 -2.32 -5.45
C ALA A 7 7.48 -2.80 -4.58
N VAL A 8 8.04 -1.91 -3.76
CA VAL A 8 9.11 -2.25 -2.80
C VAL A 8 8.61 -3.26 -1.76
N GLU A 9 7.43 -3.02 -1.16
CA GLU A 9 6.87 -3.94 -0.16
C GLU A 9 6.49 -5.30 -0.78
N ALA A 10 5.93 -5.34 -1.98
CA ALA A 10 5.65 -6.59 -2.71
C ALA A 10 6.92 -7.33 -3.16
N GLN A 11 8.05 -6.64 -3.30
CA GLN A 11 9.34 -7.28 -3.56
C GLN A 11 9.94 -7.86 -2.28
N ARG A 12 9.75 -7.17 -1.15
CA ARG A 12 10.24 -7.56 0.18
C ARG A 12 9.48 -8.74 0.76
N ASP A 13 8.16 -8.76 0.62
CA ASP A 13 7.30 -9.88 0.99
C ASP A 13 6.61 -10.45 -0.27
N PRO A 14 7.10 -11.59 -0.79
CA PRO A 14 6.51 -12.24 -1.95
C PRO A 14 5.03 -12.59 -1.78
N ALA A 15 4.53 -12.78 -0.55
CA ALA A 15 3.13 -13.09 -0.29
C ALA A 15 2.17 -11.93 -0.61
N LEU A 16 2.70 -10.71 -0.77
CA LEU A 16 1.93 -9.51 -1.10
C LEU A 16 1.77 -9.26 -2.61
N ARG A 17 2.53 -9.96 -3.48
CA ARG A 17 2.53 -9.69 -4.94
C ARG A 17 1.18 -9.89 -5.61
N ASP A 18 0.45 -10.92 -5.22
CA ASP A 18 -0.82 -11.28 -5.84
C ASP A 18 -2.03 -10.70 -5.11
N ARG A 19 -1.79 -9.77 -4.17
CA ARG A 19 -2.83 -9.18 -3.34
C ARG A 19 -2.96 -7.67 -3.60
N PRO A 20 -4.19 -7.12 -3.55
CA PRO A 20 -4.37 -5.67 -3.47
C PRO A 20 -3.58 -5.13 -2.27
N LEU A 21 -2.67 -4.20 -2.51
CA LEU A 21 -1.75 -3.67 -1.51
C LEU A 21 -1.86 -2.15 -1.45
N VAL A 22 -1.96 -1.64 -0.23
CA VAL A 22 -1.99 -0.21 0.07
C VAL A 22 -0.95 0.08 1.13
N VAL A 23 -0.14 1.12 0.89
CA VAL A 23 0.87 1.62 1.81
C VAL A 23 0.41 3.01 2.28
N GLY A 24 0.36 3.19 3.60
CA GLY A 24 -0.05 4.43 4.24
C GLY A 24 0.53 4.53 5.64
N ALA A 25 0.39 5.70 6.25
CA ALA A 25 0.81 5.91 7.63
C ALA A 25 -0.11 5.16 8.61
N ASP A 26 0.47 4.62 9.69
CA ASP A 26 -0.28 3.95 10.75
C ASP A 26 -1.17 4.98 11.50
N PRO A 27 -2.51 4.82 11.50
CA PRO A 27 -3.42 5.71 12.22
C PRO A 27 -3.42 5.49 13.75
N LYS A 28 -2.72 4.49 14.27
CA LYS A 28 -2.56 4.26 15.71
C LYS A 28 -1.13 3.75 15.97
N GLU A 29 -0.11 4.54 15.65
CA GLU A 29 0.21 5.69 16.51
C GLU A 29 0.19 7.08 15.82
N GLY A 30 -0.65 7.23 14.79
CA GLY A 30 -1.12 8.51 14.24
C GLY A 30 -2.57 8.81 14.62
N HIS A 31 -2.85 9.17 15.89
CA HIS A 31 -4.14 9.38 16.61
C HIS A 31 -5.36 10.05 15.90
N GLY A 32 -5.28 10.35 14.61
CA GLY A 32 -6.37 10.78 13.74
C GLY A 32 -6.56 9.87 12.52
N ARG A 33 -7.07 10.45 11.42
CA ARG A 33 -7.31 9.73 10.16
C ARG A 33 -6.00 9.44 9.42
N GLY A 34 -5.77 8.18 9.06
CA GLY A 34 -4.69 7.76 8.15
C GLY A 34 -5.03 8.05 6.68
N VAL A 35 -4.00 8.31 5.87
CA VAL A 35 -4.13 8.57 4.43
C VAL A 35 -3.29 7.55 3.65
N VAL A 36 -3.80 7.17 2.48
CA VAL A 36 -3.10 6.29 1.54
C VAL A 36 -1.99 7.06 0.81
N THR A 37 -0.75 6.59 0.92
CA THR A 37 0.42 7.21 0.27
C THR A 37 0.72 6.55 -1.08
N ALA A 38 0.50 5.25 -1.19
CA ALA A 38 0.62 4.50 -2.43
C ALA A 38 -0.32 3.30 -2.44
N ALA A 39 -0.89 3.00 -3.59
CA ALA A 39 -1.73 1.82 -3.80
C ALA A 39 -1.25 1.07 -5.05
N SER A 40 -1.18 -0.26 -4.96
CA SER A 40 -0.88 -1.12 -6.11
C SER A 40 -1.98 -1.03 -7.15
N TYR A 41 -1.65 -1.38 -8.40
CA TYR A 41 -2.63 -1.37 -9.49
C TYR A 41 -3.86 -2.25 -9.21
N ALA A 42 -3.65 -3.40 -8.57
CA ALA A 42 -4.74 -4.26 -8.14
C ALA A 42 -5.64 -3.58 -7.09
N ALA A 43 -5.08 -2.79 -6.18
CA ALA A 43 -5.83 -2.05 -5.17
C ALA A 43 -6.62 -0.87 -5.77
N ARG A 44 -6.06 -0.14 -6.75
CA ARG A 44 -6.74 0.99 -7.42
C ARG A 44 -8.03 0.61 -8.14
N ARG A 45 -8.24 -0.67 -8.44
CA ARG A 45 -9.51 -1.16 -9.00
C ARG A 45 -10.68 -0.99 -8.03
N TYR A 46 -10.40 -0.78 -6.74
CA TYR A 46 -11.40 -0.68 -5.68
C TYR A 46 -11.65 0.75 -5.17
N GLY A 47 -10.86 1.74 -5.58
CA GLY A 47 -10.97 3.16 -5.19
C GLY A 47 -9.76 3.68 -4.43
#